data_AF-A0A560EWQ7-F1
#
_entry.id   AF-A0A560EWQ7-F1
#
_cell.length_a   1.000
_cell.length_b   1.000
_cell.length_c   1.000
_cell.angle_alpha   90.00
_cell.angle_beta   90.00
_cell.angle_gamma   90.00
#
_symmetry.space_group_name_H-M   'P 1'
#
loop_
_entity.id
_entity.type
_entity.pdbx_description
1 polymer ?
#
loop_
_entity_poly.entity_id
_entity_poly.type
_entity_poly.pdbx_seq_one_letter_code
_entity_poly.pdbx_strand_id
1 'polypeptide(L)'
;MGAILALLGSGMAWAKDPTAESITKAVQTQLYEDDPQARGGLVEVSDGYKFVQCWHLPRQTIITCEAAGKRGQPWMRHVLTKERRAALKEMGFTADRQTGNFIRRWDPPPEPQALVAFMIHALDVGYGKSGQDPTMRHGWFPAADCPARVAAGNPYGGAIAAFGTPVNKLTEGCRLEGQDDDSDDDPLPPRPHKPDNAPDLLSQQYKTIAEAVDWVADGTGPERHIVIFSWGDFYIQCLKAEDPSMQCEVVSADIMPRLKPVLNAAAGRRLEKLGFLEPGYSLNYAQNFPLRNDARDKDVKAIAETLAQAAQQGFGTYVFLPLEVERHTSKPTK
;
A
#
# COMPACT_ATOMS: atom_id res chain seq x y z
N MET A 1 58.63 10.02 6.23
CA MET A 1 57.86 10.64 7.34
C MET A 1 57.29 11.95 6.81
N GLY A 2 55.99 12.21 6.67
CA GLY A 2 54.78 11.46 6.98
C GLY A 2 53.57 12.23 6.41
N ALA A 3 52.65 11.47 5.80
CA ALA A 3 51.21 11.68 5.57
C ALA A 3 50.62 13.10 5.45
N ILE A 4 50.18 13.44 4.24
CA ILE A 4 49.07 14.38 4.00
C ILE A 4 47.77 13.58 4.10
N LEU A 5 46.95 13.89 5.11
CA LEU A 5 45.58 13.37 5.25
C LEU A 5 44.70 14.03 4.18
N ALA A 6 44.33 13.28 3.14
CA ALA A 6 43.21 13.65 2.27
C ALA A 6 41.92 13.21 2.97
N LEU A 7 41.18 14.18 3.51
CA LEU A 7 39.81 14.01 3.97
C LEU A 7 38.93 13.68 2.76
N LEU A 8 38.67 12.39 2.55
CA LEU A 8 37.61 11.90 1.68
C LEU A 8 36.26 12.25 2.33
N GLY A 9 35.76 13.43 2.02
CA GLY A 9 34.37 13.79 2.26
C GLY A 9 33.49 12.91 1.35
N SER A 10 32.88 11.88 1.94
CA SER A 10 31.78 11.14 1.32
C SER A 10 30.59 12.09 1.20
N GLY A 11 30.55 12.87 0.12
CA GLY A 11 29.34 13.57 -0.28
C GLY A 11 28.24 12.53 -0.49
N MET A 12 27.22 12.54 0.36
CA MET A 12 25.97 11.85 0.11
C MET A 12 25.37 12.47 -1.14
N ALA A 13 25.60 11.83 -2.29
CA ALA A 13 24.86 12.12 -3.50
C ALA A 13 23.44 11.61 -3.26
N TRP A 14 22.52 12.56 -3.06
CA TRP A 14 21.10 12.31 -3.16
C TRP A 14 20.85 11.67 -4.53
N ALA A 15 20.31 10.45 -4.56
CA ALA A 15 19.89 9.84 -5.80
C ALA A 15 18.82 10.77 -6.39
N LYS A 16 19.16 11.42 -7.52
CA LYS A 16 18.19 12.16 -8.32
C LYS A 16 17.01 11.24 -8.63
N ASP A 17 15.81 11.79 -8.57
CA ASP A 17 14.62 11.11 -9.09
C ASP A 17 14.94 10.50 -10.47
N PRO A 18 14.58 9.23 -10.71
CA PRO A 18 14.95 8.55 -11.93
C PRO A 18 14.42 9.31 -13.14
N THR A 19 15.30 9.70 -14.05
CA THR A 19 14.89 10.33 -15.31
C THR A 19 14.11 9.33 -16.15
N ALA A 20 13.20 9.79 -17.01
CA ALA A 20 12.44 8.92 -17.93
C ALA A 20 13.36 8.01 -18.78
N GLU A 21 14.58 8.46 -19.06
CA GLU A 21 15.63 7.71 -19.74
C GLU A 21 16.15 6.53 -18.88
N SER A 22 16.36 6.75 -17.57
CA SER A 22 16.79 5.70 -16.64
C SER A 22 15.72 4.61 -16.45
N ILE A 23 14.44 5.01 -16.45
CA ILE A 23 13.28 4.10 -16.36
C ILE A 23 13.19 3.22 -17.62
N THR A 24 13.28 3.84 -18.80
CA THR A 24 13.23 3.12 -20.07
C THR A 24 14.39 2.13 -20.18
N LYS A 25 15.58 2.50 -19.71
CA LYS A 25 16.75 1.61 -19.67
C LYS A 25 16.55 0.41 -18.74
N ALA A 26 15.95 0.60 -17.57
CA ALA A 26 15.61 -0.51 -16.67
C ALA A 26 14.62 -1.47 -17.33
N VAL A 27 13.61 -0.97 -18.05
CA VAL A 27 12.68 -1.82 -18.79
C VAL A 27 13.38 -2.59 -19.91
N GLN A 28 14.24 -1.93 -20.68
CA GLN A 28 15.04 -2.57 -21.72
C GLN A 28 15.86 -3.73 -21.14
N THR A 29 16.67 -3.47 -20.10
CA THR A 29 17.55 -4.48 -19.52
C THR A 29 16.78 -5.63 -18.88
N GLN A 30 15.63 -5.38 -18.25
CA GLN A 30 14.94 -6.45 -17.52
C GLN A 30 13.97 -7.25 -18.40
N LEU A 31 13.35 -6.65 -19.42
CA LEU A 31 12.30 -7.33 -20.17
C LEU A 31 12.69 -7.69 -21.61
N TYR A 32 13.75 -7.09 -22.16
CA TYR A 32 14.15 -7.27 -23.55
C TYR A 32 15.55 -7.87 -23.71
N GLU A 33 16.35 -7.89 -22.64
CA GLU A 33 17.66 -8.54 -22.62
C GLU A 33 17.56 -9.84 -21.81
N ASP A 34 18.17 -10.90 -22.32
CA ASP A 34 18.32 -12.14 -21.57
C ASP A 34 19.34 -11.94 -20.45
N ASP A 35 18.98 -12.35 -19.23
CA ASP A 35 19.92 -12.38 -18.13
C ASP A 35 21.02 -13.44 -18.38
N PRO A 36 22.31 -13.09 -18.18
CA PRO A 36 23.41 -14.04 -18.35
C PRO A 36 23.33 -15.29 -17.46
N GLN A 37 22.57 -15.24 -16.36
CA GLN A 37 22.33 -16.38 -15.47
C GLN A 37 21.02 -17.11 -15.78
N ALA A 38 20.41 -16.83 -16.94
CA ALA A 38 19.14 -17.39 -17.39
C ALA A 38 18.01 -17.22 -16.36
N ARG A 39 17.92 -16.03 -15.74
CA ARG A 39 16.82 -15.63 -14.84
C ARG A 39 15.74 -14.88 -15.61
N GLY A 40 14.50 -14.97 -15.13
CA GLY A 40 13.41 -14.15 -15.65
C GLY A 40 13.52 -12.72 -15.14
N GLY A 41 13.15 -11.75 -15.97
CA GLY A 41 13.19 -10.34 -15.60
C GLY A 41 11.79 -9.77 -15.37
N LEU A 42 11.70 -8.81 -14.45
CA LEU A 42 10.44 -8.24 -13.99
C LEU A 42 10.58 -6.74 -13.78
N VAL A 43 9.53 -6.01 -14.16
CA VAL A 43 9.32 -4.60 -13.87
C VAL A 43 7.92 -4.43 -13.31
N GLU A 44 7.80 -3.69 -12.22
CA GLU A 44 6.55 -3.29 -11.58
C GLU A 44 6.44 -1.77 -11.60
N VAL A 45 5.26 -1.27 -11.98
CA VAL A 45 4.84 0.11 -11.72
C VAL A 45 3.74 0.04 -10.68
N SER A 46 3.91 0.76 -9.58
CA SER A 46 2.97 0.75 -8.46
C SER A 46 2.73 2.13 -7.87
N ASP A 47 1.50 2.32 -7.41
CA ASP A 47 1.04 3.51 -6.70
C ASP A 47 0.38 3.05 -5.39
N GLY A 48 1.22 2.73 -4.41
CA GLY A 48 0.84 2.01 -3.19
C GLY A 48 0.62 0.52 -3.45
N TYR A 49 -0.53 -0.03 -3.01
CA TYR A 49 -0.91 -1.45 -3.25
C TYR A 49 -1.64 -1.66 -4.60
N LYS A 50 -1.75 -0.62 -5.44
CA LYS A 50 -2.16 -0.74 -6.84
C LYS A 50 -0.92 -0.94 -7.69
N PHE A 51 -0.91 -1.95 -8.55
CA PHE A 51 0.25 -2.22 -9.39
C PHE A 51 -0.10 -2.84 -10.74
N VAL A 52 0.84 -2.67 -11.66
CA VAL A 52 0.94 -3.41 -12.92
C VAL A 52 2.37 -3.94 -12.99
N GLN A 53 2.52 -5.24 -13.15
CA GLN A 53 3.82 -5.87 -13.34
C GLN A 53 3.92 -6.45 -14.74
N CYS A 54 5.09 -6.34 -15.37
CA CYS A 54 5.41 -7.02 -16.62
C CYS A 54 6.64 -7.87 -16.40
N TRP A 55 6.65 -9.07 -16.97
CA TRP A 55 7.73 -10.01 -16.83
C TRP A 55 8.01 -10.76 -18.14
N HIS A 56 9.23 -11.24 -18.21
CA HIS A 56 9.79 -12.01 -19.32
C HIS A 56 10.53 -13.22 -18.75
N LEU A 57 10.28 -14.41 -19.31
CA LEU A 57 11.02 -15.62 -18.99
C LEU A 57 12.13 -15.84 -20.02
N PRO A 58 13.31 -16.34 -19.64
CA PRO A 58 14.43 -16.50 -20.57
C PRO A 58 14.01 -17.29 -21.81
N ARG A 59 14.53 -16.89 -22.98
CA ARG A 59 14.28 -17.54 -24.27
C ARG A 59 12.82 -17.48 -24.76
N GLN A 60 11.95 -16.70 -24.11
CA GLN A 60 10.63 -16.40 -24.64
C GLN A 60 10.66 -15.06 -25.38
N THR A 61 9.89 -14.90 -26.44
CA THR A 61 9.73 -13.59 -27.10
C THR A 61 8.57 -12.79 -26.53
N ILE A 62 7.84 -13.39 -25.58
CA ILE A 62 6.58 -12.86 -25.05
C ILE A 62 6.85 -12.11 -23.77
N ILE A 63 6.37 -10.87 -23.68
CA ILE A 63 6.25 -10.14 -22.42
C ILE A 63 4.82 -10.31 -21.91
N THR A 64 4.69 -10.76 -20.66
CA THR A 64 3.40 -10.86 -19.99
C THR A 64 3.26 -9.75 -18.96
N CYS A 65 2.20 -8.97 -19.06
CA CYS A 65 1.82 -7.98 -18.07
C CYS A 65 0.61 -8.46 -17.28
N GLU A 66 0.64 -8.22 -15.98
CA GLU A 66 -0.37 -8.60 -15.01
C GLU A 66 -0.77 -7.39 -14.17
N ALA A 67 -2.07 -7.16 -14.08
CA ALA A 67 -2.72 -6.16 -13.25
C ALA A 67 -3.45 -6.88 -12.11
N ALA A 68 -3.32 -6.37 -10.88
CA ALA A 68 -4.04 -6.82 -9.69
C ALA A 68 -5.56 -7.01 -9.93
N GLY A 69 -6.10 -8.04 -9.30
CA GLY A 69 -7.49 -8.47 -9.37
C GLY A 69 -8.16 -8.53 -8.00
N LYS A 70 -9.44 -8.89 -7.95
CA LYS A 70 -10.20 -8.92 -6.68
C LYS A 70 -10.03 -10.19 -5.85
N ARG A 71 -9.67 -11.31 -6.48
CA ARG A 71 -9.74 -12.64 -5.85
C ARG A 71 -8.47 -12.96 -5.04
N GLY A 72 -7.29 -12.66 -5.57
CA GLY A 72 -6.03 -12.76 -4.83
C GLY A 72 -5.67 -11.54 -4.00
N GLN A 73 -6.39 -10.42 -4.17
CA GLN A 73 -6.15 -9.15 -3.49
C GLN A 73 -7.47 -8.50 -3.05
N PRO A 74 -8.03 -8.89 -1.89
CA PRO A 74 -9.32 -8.39 -1.40
C PRO A 74 -9.43 -6.85 -1.37
N TRP A 75 -8.34 -6.15 -1.02
CA TRP A 75 -8.28 -4.68 -0.99
C TRP A 75 -8.58 -4.00 -2.35
N MET A 76 -8.47 -4.74 -3.46
CA MET A 76 -8.81 -4.24 -4.79
C MET A 76 -10.32 -4.23 -5.06
N ARG A 77 -11.16 -4.71 -4.13
CA ARG A 77 -12.63 -4.73 -4.30
C ARG A 77 -13.22 -3.34 -4.42
N HIS A 78 -12.73 -2.39 -3.61
CA HIS A 78 -13.09 -0.97 -3.65
C HIS A 78 -12.54 -0.28 -4.91
N VAL A 79 -11.30 -0.60 -5.26
CA VAL A 79 -10.61 0.01 -6.39
C VAL A 79 -11.23 -0.43 -7.73
N LEU A 80 -11.42 -1.73 -7.97
CA LEU A 80 -11.80 -2.26 -9.28
C LEU A 80 -13.32 -2.20 -9.51
N THR A 81 -13.85 -1.02 -9.81
CA THR A 81 -15.27 -0.85 -10.19
C THR A 81 -15.62 -1.62 -11.47
N LYS A 82 -16.90 -1.64 -11.85
CA LYS A 82 -17.31 -2.27 -13.12
C LYS A 82 -16.68 -1.55 -14.31
N GLU A 83 -16.63 -0.23 -14.25
CA GLU A 83 -16.09 0.67 -15.26
C GLU A 83 -14.58 0.49 -15.39
N ARG A 84 -13.84 0.48 -14.28
CA ARG A 84 -12.38 0.25 -14.27
C ARG A 84 -11.98 -1.12 -14.82
N ARG A 85 -12.74 -2.16 -14.50
CA ARG A 85 -12.53 -3.50 -15.08
C ARG A 85 -12.84 -3.55 -16.57
N ALA A 86 -13.78 -2.74 -17.06
CA ALA A 86 -14.05 -2.61 -18.49
C ALA A 86 -12.89 -1.89 -19.19
N ALA A 87 -12.37 -0.81 -18.61
CA ALA A 87 -11.21 -0.09 -19.12
C ALA A 87 -9.96 -0.99 -19.25
N LEU A 88 -9.66 -1.82 -18.24
CA LEU A 88 -8.58 -2.82 -18.35
C LEU A 88 -8.80 -3.81 -19.51
N LYS A 89 -10.05 -4.24 -19.75
CA LYS A 89 -10.37 -5.11 -20.88
C LYS A 89 -10.20 -4.42 -22.24
N GLU A 90 -10.59 -3.15 -22.34
CA GLU A 90 -10.37 -2.32 -23.55
C GLU A 90 -8.87 -2.14 -23.83
N MET A 91 -8.05 -2.10 -22.77
CA MET A 91 -6.59 -2.18 -22.86
C MET A 91 -6.07 -3.59 -23.17
N GLY A 92 -6.89 -4.55 -23.57
CA GLY A 92 -6.46 -5.88 -23.99
C GLY A 92 -6.10 -6.84 -22.86
N PHE A 93 -6.38 -6.49 -21.59
CA PHE A 93 -6.26 -7.45 -20.51
C PHE A 93 -7.43 -8.45 -20.50
N THR A 94 -7.11 -9.69 -20.18
CA THR A 94 -8.09 -10.76 -19.95
C THR A 94 -8.07 -11.17 -18.48
N ALA A 95 -9.24 -11.31 -17.86
CA ALA A 95 -9.32 -11.77 -16.49
C ALA A 95 -8.89 -13.25 -16.39
N ASP A 96 -7.89 -13.53 -15.56
CA ASP A 96 -7.52 -14.88 -15.16
C ASP A 96 -8.56 -15.40 -14.16
N ARG A 97 -9.20 -16.52 -14.51
CA ARG A 97 -10.25 -17.11 -13.67
C ARG A 97 -9.70 -17.69 -12.36
N GLN A 98 -8.42 -18.02 -12.33
CA GLN A 98 -7.79 -18.64 -11.16
C GLN A 98 -7.47 -17.61 -10.09
N THR A 99 -6.69 -16.58 -10.44
CA THR A 99 -6.23 -15.56 -9.49
C THR A 99 -7.15 -14.34 -9.40
N GLY A 100 -8.04 -14.16 -10.39
CA GLY A 100 -8.85 -12.95 -10.54
C GLY A 100 -8.09 -11.75 -11.09
N ASN A 101 -6.79 -11.88 -11.38
CA ASN A 101 -5.94 -10.84 -11.95
C ASN A 101 -6.25 -10.61 -13.43
N PHE A 102 -5.75 -9.51 -13.99
CA PHE A 102 -5.90 -9.13 -15.38
C PHE A 102 -4.59 -9.38 -16.11
N ILE A 103 -4.57 -10.25 -17.12
CA ILE A 103 -3.36 -10.63 -17.85
C ILE A 103 -3.43 -10.14 -19.30
N ARG A 104 -2.37 -9.46 -19.75
CA ARG A 104 -2.13 -9.11 -21.16
C ARG A 104 -0.81 -9.73 -21.58
N ARG A 105 -0.81 -10.44 -22.71
CA ARG A 105 0.42 -10.96 -23.33
C ARG A 105 0.73 -10.16 -24.59
N TRP A 106 2.01 -9.89 -24.80
CA TRP A 106 2.49 -9.19 -25.98
C TRP A 106 3.35 -10.10 -26.83
N ASP A 107 2.97 -10.24 -28.10
CA ASP A 107 3.70 -11.03 -29.09
C ASP A 107 3.47 -10.42 -30.50
N PRO A 108 4.43 -9.67 -31.05
CA PRO A 108 5.67 -9.22 -30.41
C PRO A 108 5.42 -8.14 -29.33
N PRO A 109 6.38 -7.95 -28.40
CA PRO A 109 6.33 -6.86 -27.43
C PRO A 109 6.44 -5.49 -28.12
N PRO A 110 5.78 -4.44 -27.57
CA PRO A 110 5.98 -3.07 -28.04
C PRO A 110 7.40 -2.60 -27.66
N GLU A 111 7.82 -1.42 -28.13
CA GLU A 111 9.08 -0.82 -27.69
C GLU A 111 9.07 -0.51 -26.17
N PRO A 112 10.22 -0.54 -25.48
CA PRO A 112 10.30 -0.36 -24.02
C PRO A 112 9.61 0.90 -23.52
N GLN A 113 9.77 2.03 -24.22
CA GLN A 113 9.13 3.29 -23.84
C GLN A 113 7.59 3.21 -23.93
N ALA A 114 7.07 2.53 -24.95
CA ALA A 114 5.64 2.30 -25.11
C ALA A 114 5.11 1.32 -24.04
N LEU A 115 5.92 0.33 -23.63
CA LEU A 115 5.57 -0.57 -22.52
C LEU A 115 5.48 0.17 -21.18
N VAL A 116 6.44 1.04 -20.87
CA VAL A 116 6.38 1.90 -19.66
C VAL A 116 5.12 2.76 -19.67
N ALA A 117 4.85 3.44 -20.79
CA ALA A 117 3.65 4.27 -20.93
C ALA A 117 2.37 3.45 -20.77
N PHE A 118 2.33 2.22 -21.31
CA PHE A 118 1.24 1.28 -21.13
C PHE A 118 1.04 0.90 -19.66
N MET A 119 2.10 0.57 -18.92
CA MET A 119 2.03 0.19 -17.51
C MET A 119 1.46 1.32 -16.64
N ILE A 120 1.96 2.55 -16.83
CA ILE A 120 1.47 3.74 -16.12
C ILE A 120 0.01 4.03 -16.48
N HIS A 121 -0.34 3.94 -17.77
CA HIS A 121 -1.73 4.16 -18.20
C HIS A 121 -2.69 3.11 -17.65
N ALA A 122 -2.27 1.83 -17.63
CA ALA A 122 -3.05 0.73 -17.07
C ALA A 122 -3.29 0.92 -15.57
N LEU A 123 -2.31 1.46 -14.85
CA LEU A 123 -2.46 1.81 -13.44
C LEU A 123 -3.52 2.90 -13.24
N ASP A 124 -3.48 3.96 -14.04
CA ASP A 124 -4.42 5.08 -13.94
C ASP A 124 -5.86 4.67 -14.31
N VAL A 125 -6.07 4.02 -15.46
CA VAL A 125 -7.44 3.65 -15.87
C VAL A 125 -7.99 2.46 -15.11
N GLY A 126 -7.11 1.54 -14.69
CA GLY A 126 -7.48 0.35 -13.94
C GLY A 126 -7.81 0.65 -12.49
N TYR A 127 -7.17 1.66 -11.88
CA TYR A 127 -7.24 1.86 -10.44
C TYR A 127 -7.48 3.30 -9.99
N GLY A 128 -7.44 4.25 -10.92
CA GLY A 128 -7.49 5.68 -10.64
C GLY A 128 -6.25 6.21 -9.92
N LYS A 129 -5.99 7.51 -10.08
CA LYS A 129 -4.91 8.23 -9.38
C LYS A 129 -5.01 8.07 -7.87
N SER A 130 -3.90 7.77 -7.18
CA SER A 130 -3.83 7.91 -5.71
C SER A 130 -3.58 9.35 -5.25
N GLY A 131 -3.09 10.22 -6.15
CA GLY A 131 -2.56 11.53 -5.78
C GLY A 131 -1.06 11.54 -5.46
N GLN A 132 -0.36 10.42 -5.61
CA GLN A 132 1.10 10.31 -5.60
C GLN A 132 1.65 9.90 -6.97
N ASP A 133 2.93 10.15 -7.19
CA ASP A 133 3.63 9.73 -8.39
C ASP A 133 3.89 8.21 -8.35
N PRO A 134 3.58 7.46 -9.43
CA PRO A 134 3.88 6.05 -9.51
C PRO A 134 5.37 5.76 -9.32
N THR A 135 5.65 4.75 -8.51
CA THR A 135 7.00 4.22 -8.30
C THR A 135 7.26 3.05 -9.24
N MET A 136 8.52 2.87 -9.64
CA MET A 136 8.95 1.71 -10.42
C MET A 136 9.94 0.87 -9.63
N ARG A 137 9.74 -0.45 -9.67
CA ARG A 137 10.68 -1.44 -9.14
C ARG A 137 11.00 -2.45 -10.22
N HIS A 138 12.20 -2.99 -10.21
CA HIS A 138 12.61 -3.99 -11.20
C HIS A 138 13.57 -4.99 -10.57
N GLY A 139 13.70 -6.17 -11.19
CA GLY A 139 14.55 -7.22 -10.67
C GLY A 139 14.59 -8.46 -11.54
N TRP A 140 15.38 -9.43 -11.07
CA TRP A 140 15.51 -10.75 -11.67
C TRP A 140 14.93 -11.79 -10.70
N PHE A 141 14.23 -12.79 -11.23
CA PHE A 141 13.68 -13.89 -10.46
C PHE A 141 14.17 -15.23 -11.03
N PRO A 142 14.28 -16.30 -10.21
CA PRO A 142 14.65 -17.61 -10.72
C PRO A 142 13.74 -18.02 -11.88
N ALA A 143 14.30 -18.41 -13.01
CA ALA A 143 13.51 -18.90 -14.14
C ALA A 143 12.85 -20.21 -13.74
N ALA A 144 11.61 -20.09 -13.31
CA ALA A 144 10.68 -21.18 -13.11
C ALA A 144 9.54 -20.99 -14.09
N ASP A 145 8.92 -22.09 -14.52
CA ASP A 145 7.77 -22.05 -15.44
C ASP A 145 6.61 -21.20 -14.90
N CYS A 146 6.61 -20.92 -13.59
CA CYS A 146 5.63 -20.10 -12.90
C CYS A 146 6.29 -19.15 -11.88
N PRO A 147 6.55 -17.88 -12.24
CA PRO A 147 6.97 -16.88 -11.26
C PRO A 147 5.96 -16.77 -10.12
N ALA A 148 6.44 -16.52 -8.90
CA ALA A 148 5.59 -16.26 -7.73
C ALA A 148 4.64 -15.11 -8.06
N ARG A 149 3.33 -15.39 -8.03
CA ARG A 149 2.28 -14.42 -8.36
C ARG A 149 1.95 -13.57 -7.15
N VAL A 150 1.56 -12.32 -7.38
CA VAL A 150 1.21 -11.40 -6.28
C VAL A 150 0.00 -11.92 -5.52
N ALA A 151 0.19 -12.15 -4.23
CA ALA A 151 -0.82 -12.51 -3.25
C ALA A 151 -0.79 -11.48 -2.12
N ALA A 152 -1.80 -11.50 -1.25
CA ALA A 152 -1.74 -10.80 0.03
C ALA A 152 -0.40 -11.09 0.74
N GLY A 153 0.39 -10.05 0.99
CA GLY A 153 1.69 -10.15 1.68
C GLY A 153 2.92 -10.48 0.81
N ASN A 154 2.85 -10.34 -0.53
CA ASN A 154 4.01 -10.54 -1.40
C ASN A 154 4.83 -9.25 -1.66
N PRO A 155 6.17 -9.34 -1.76
CA PRO A 155 7.11 -8.21 -1.70
C PRO A 155 7.14 -7.24 -2.89
N TYR A 156 6.22 -7.41 -3.83
CA TYR A 156 5.91 -6.54 -4.95
C TYR A 156 4.38 -6.46 -5.01
N GLY A 157 3.84 -5.24 -4.97
CA GLY A 157 2.44 -4.98 -4.64
C GLY A 157 2.03 -5.20 -3.17
N GLY A 158 2.94 -5.05 -2.20
CA GLY A 158 2.63 -4.98 -0.77
C GLY A 158 3.65 -5.62 0.18
N ALA A 159 4.52 -4.80 0.77
CA ALA A 159 5.53 -5.11 1.81
C ALA A 159 6.71 -6.03 1.39
N ILE A 160 7.87 -5.40 1.17
CA ILE A 160 9.19 -6.06 1.06
C ILE A 160 9.39 -7.01 2.25
N ALA A 161 9.63 -8.29 1.99
CA ALA A 161 10.17 -9.19 2.99
C ALA A 161 11.51 -8.60 3.46
N ALA A 162 11.60 -8.28 4.75
CA ALA A 162 12.88 -7.92 5.35
C ALA A 162 13.91 -9.02 5.04
N PHE A 163 15.15 -8.59 4.75
CA PHE A 163 16.32 -9.45 4.61
C PHE A 163 16.29 -10.57 5.67
N GLY A 164 16.24 -11.83 5.22
CA GLY A 164 16.38 -13.00 6.09
C GLY A 164 15.23 -14.03 6.07
N THR A 165 14.14 -13.79 5.35
CA THR A 165 13.10 -14.84 5.19
C THR A 165 13.54 -15.86 4.13
N PRO A 166 13.72 -17.14 4.47
CA PRO A 166 14.25 -18.11 3.52
C PRO A 166 13.20 -18.47 2.46
N VAL A 167 13.61 -18.36 1.19
CA VAL A 167 12.83 -18.58 -0.05
C VAL A 167 12.26 -20.01 -0.16
N ASN A 168 12.72 -20.92 0.69
CA ASN A 168 12.33 -22.34 0.72
C ASN A 168 10.95 -22.63 1.32
N LYS A 169 10.19 -21.61 1.75
CA LYS A 169 8.77 -21.75 2.16
C LYS A 169 7.77 -21.41 1.06
N LEU A 170 8.21 -21.06 -0.14
CA LEU A 170 7.34 -20.96 -1.31
C LEU A 170 7.12 -22.38 -1.88
N THR A 171 6.16 -23.10 -1.30
CA THR A 171 5.74 -24.41 -1.81
C THR A 171 5.38 -24.32 -3.29
N GLU A 172 5.91 -25.29 -4.04
CA GLU A 172 5.76 -25.47 -5.48
C GLU A 172 4.28 -25.44 -5.93
N GLY A 173 4.04 -24.68 -7.00
CA GLY A 173 2.79 -24.71 -7.73
C GLY A 173 2.46 -23.35 -8.33
N CYS A 174 2.20 -23.32 -9.63
CA CYS A 174 1.64 -22.21 -10.41
C CYS A 174 0.26 -21.71 -9.95
N ARG A 175 -0.10 -22.00 -8.71
CA ARG A 175 -1.44 -22.02 -8.17
C ARG A 175 -1.39 -21.18 -6.90
N LEU A 176 -1.86 -19.95 -7.00
CA LEU A 176 -2.47 -19.33 -5.84
C LEU A 176 -3.77 -20.10 -5.64
N GLU A 177 -3.87 -20.89 -4.58
CA GLU A 177 -5.18 -21.27 -4.09
C GLU A 177 -5.89 -19.95 -3.80
N GLY A 178 -6.95 -19.67 -4.57
CA GLY A 178 -7.82 -18.55 -4.24
C GLY A 178 -8.24 -18.77 -2.80
N GLN A 179 -7.85 -17.87 -1.91
CA GLN A 179 -8.34 -17.89 -0.56
C GLN A 179 -9.83 -17.57 -0.68
N ASP A 180 -10.64 -18.62 -0.70
CA ASP A 180 -12.07 -18.46 -0.61
C ASP A 180 -12.33 -17.74 0.73
N ASP A 181 -13.19 -16.73 0.66
CA ASP A 181 -13.38 -15.60 1.59
C ASP A 181 -13.96 -16.00 2.97
N ASP A 182 -13.80 -17.26 3.40
CA ASP A 182 -14.73 -17.91 4.33
C ASP A 182 -14.09 -18.41 5.64
N SER A 183 -13.08 -17.74 6.22
CA SER A 183 -12.51 -18.28 7.47
C SER A 183 -12.09 -17.27 8.55
N ASP A 184 -12.74 -16.11 8.63
CA ASP A 184 -12.82 -15.39 9.90
C ASP A 184 -14.28 -15.47 10.39
N ASP A 185 -14.69 -16.69 10.75
CA ASP A 185 -16.02 -17.03 11.28
C ASP A 185 -16.26 -16.50 12.71
N ASP A 186 -15.29 -15.80 13.29
CA ASP A 186 -15.46 -15.19 14.60
C ASP A 186 -16.43 -14.00 14.49
N PRO A 187 -17.64 -14.11 15.07
CA PRO A 187 -18.59 -13.02 15.03
C PRO A 187 -18.00 -11.82 15.76
N LEU A 188 -18.26 -10.63 15.22
CA LEU A 188 -17.94 -9.39 15.93
C LEU A 188 -18.51 -9.44 17.35
N PRO A 189 -17.79 -8.87 18.33
CA PRO A 189 -18.35 -8.72 19.66
C PRO A 189 -19.68 -7.96 19.59
N PRO A 190 -20.62 -8.21 20.52
CA PRO A 190 -21.90 -7.53 20.53
C PRO A 190 -21.73 -6.01 20.44
N ARG A 191 -22.57 -5.36 19.63
CA ARG A 191 -22.51 -3.91 19.45
C ARG A 191 -22.60 -3.22 20.82
N PRO A 192 -21.61 -2.40 21.19
CA PRO A 192 -21.65 -1.69 22.46
C PRO A 192 -22.86 -0.76 22.53
N HIS A 193 -23.49 -0.72 23.70
CA HIS A 193 -24.49 0.30 23.98
C HIS A 193 -23.80 1.66 24.15
N LYS A 194 -24.46 2.72 23.66
CA LYS A 194 -24.03 4.08 23.96
C LYS A 194 -24.24 4.34 25.46
N PRO A 195 -23.19 4.66 26.23
CA PRO A 195 -23.34 4.93 27.64
C PRO A 195 -23.98 6.30 27.87
N ASP A 196 -24.59 6.51 29.05
CA ASP A 196 -25.25 7.77 29.40
C ASP A 196 -24.27 8.96 29.42
N ASN A 197 -23.00 8.70 29.78
CA ASN A 197 -21.91 9.67 29.77
C ASN A 197 -21.13 9.70 28.44
N ALA A 198 -21.74 9.28 27.33
CA ALA A 198 -21.07 9.27 26.02
C ALA A 198 -20.40 10.60 25.62
N PRO A 199 -20.97 11.80 25.88
CA PRO A 199 -20.28 13.06 25.58
C PRO A 199 -18.95 13.21 26.32
N ASP A 200 -18.91 12.84 27.61
CA ASP A 200 -17.71 12.93 28.43
C ASP A 200 -16.66 11.93 27.97
N LEU A 201 -17.08 10.70 27.64
CA LEU A 201 -16.18 9.66 27.13
C LEU A 201 -15.57 10.05 25.78
N LEU A 202 -16.36 10.59 24.85
CA LEU A 202 -15.85 11.08 23.56
C LEU A 202 -14.90 12.28 23.74
N SER A 203 -15.18 13.16 24.71
CA SER A 203 -14.28 14.27 25.05
C SER A 203 -12.94 13.79 25.61
N GLN A 204 -12.96 12.79 26.49
CA GLN A 204 -11.75 12.15 27.01
C GLN A 204 -10.96 11.46 25.90
N GLN A 205 -11.62 10.68 25.05
CA GLN A 205 -10.97 10.03 23.90
C GLN A 205 -10.35 11.07 22.96
N TYR A 206 -11.04 12.17 22.66
CA TYR A 206 -10.48 13.25 21.85
C TYR A 206 -9.20 13.82 22.48
N LYS A 207 -9.21 14.06 23.79
CA LYS A 207 -8.01 14.56 24.51
C LYS A 207 -6.84 13.57 24.37
N THR A 208 -7.10 12.28 24.58
CA THR A 208 -6.11 11.21 24.42
C THR A 208 -5.56 11.13 22.98
N ILE A 209 -6.44 11.25 21.97
CA ILE A 209 -6.04 11.30 20.56
C ILE A 209 -5.15 12.51 20.29
N ALA A 210 -5.57 13.70 20.74
CA ALA A 210 -4.82 14.94 20.53
C ALA A 210 -3.41 14.88 21.14
N GLU A 211 -3.29 14.38 22.38
CA GLU A 211 -1.98 14.19 23.04
C GLU A 211 -1.07 13.23 22.27
N ALA A 212 -1.62 12.17 21.68
CA ALA A 212 -0.80 11.20 20.94
C ALA A 212 -0.45 11.67 19.53
N VAL A 213 -1.34 12.42 18.86
CA VAL A 213 -1.03 13.09 17.57
C VAL A 213 0.08 14.11 17.75
N ASP A 214 0.02 14.92 18.82
CA ASP A 214 1.07 15.88 19.15
C ASP A 214 2.43 15.18 19.34
N TRP A 215 2.44 14.05 20.06
CA TRP A 215 3.65 13.22 20.24
C TRP A 215 4.22 12.66 18.92
N VAL A 216 3.37 12.26 17.97
CA VAL A 216 3.85 11.82 16.64
C VAL A 216 4.41 12.98 15.83
N ALA A 217 3.75 14.15 15.88
CA ALA A 217 4.20 15.34 15.15
C ALA A 217 5.58 15.82 15.62
N ASP A 218 5.89 15.65 16.91
CA ASP A 218 7.19 15.97 17.52
C ASP A 218 8.33 15.00 17.20
N GLY A 219 8.04 13.89 16.50
CA GLY A 219 9.09 12.98 16.04
C GLY A 219 10.13 13.71 15.19
N THR A 220 11.39 13.67 15.59
CA THR A 220 12.49 14.32 14.88
C THR A 220 13.62 13.33 14.60
N GLY A 221 14.35 13.58 13.51
CA GLY A 221 15.47 12.72 13.10
C GLY A 221 15.02 11.50 12.29
N PRO A 222 15.88 10.48 12.15
CA PRO A 222 15.61 9.33 11.29
C PRO A 222 14.53 8.39 11.85
N GLU A 223 14.22 8.50 13.15
CA GLU A 223 13.28 7.59 13.82
C GLU A 223 11.83 7.90 13.41
N ARG A 224 11.09 6.86 13.03
CA ARG A 224 9.66 6.97 12.71
C ARG A 224 8.86 6.83 14.00
N HIS A 225 8.12 7.88 14.34
CA HIS A 225 7.13 7.85 15.41
C HIS A 225 5.82 7.29 14.86
N ILE A 226 5.30 6.27 15.52
CA ILE A 226 4.07 5.59 15.15
C ILE A 226 3.14 5.53 16.36
N VAL A 227 1.88 5.85 16.17
CA VAL A 227 0.82 5.68 17.17
C VAL A 227 -0.27 4.78 16.62
N ILE A 228 -0.83 3.92 17.46
CA ILE A 228 -1.99 3.09 17.15
C ILE A 228 -3.08 3.37 18.19
N PHE A 229 -4.25 3.78 17.71
CA PHE A 229 -5.47 3.95 18.49
C PHE A 229 -6.36 2.73 18.25
N SER A 230 -6.70 1.97 19.31
CA SER A 230 -7.48 0.74 19.20
C SER A 230 -8.76 0.79 20.05
N TRP A 231 -9.86 0.32 19.47
CA TRP A 231 -11.15 0.04 20.10
C TRP A 231 -11.47 -1.43 19.91
N GLY A 232 -10.59 -2.31 20.41
CA GLY A 232 -10.64 -3.75 20.15
C GLY A 232 -10.17 -4.07 18.74
N ASP A 233 -11.07 -4.53 17.88
CA ASP A 233 -10.73 -4.90 16.50
C ASP A 233 -10.68 -3.70 15.53
N PHE A 234 -11.13 -2.53 15.99
CA PHE A 234 -11.13 -1.30 15.21
C PHE A 234 -9.91 -0.47 15.55
N TYR A 235 -9.14 -0.05 14.56
CA TYR A 235 -7.97 0.78 14.82
C TYR A 235 -7.77 1.90 13.81
N ILE A 236 -7.07 2.93 14.28
CA ILE A 236 -6.46 3.99 13.47
C ILE A 236 -4.97 4.01 13.82
N GLN A 237 -4.11 3.90 12.82
CA GLN A 237 -2.66 4.05 13.01
C GLN A 237 -2.16 5.29 12.31
N CYS A 238 -1.25 6.03 12.93
CA CYS A 238 -0.59 7.17 12.30
C CYS A 238 0.91 7.06 12.44
N LEU A 239 1.62 7.47 11.40
CA LEU A 239 3.06 7.57 11.36
C LEU A 239 3.46 8.94 10.84
N LYS A 240 4.52 9.52 11.42
CA LYS A 240 5.16 10.67 10.80
C LYS A 240 5.96 10.18 9.58
N ALA A 241 5.58 10.63 8.40
CA ALA A 241 6.31 10.36 7.16
C ALA A 241 7.55 11.26 7.10
N GLU A 242 8.29 11.23 5.99
CA GLU A 242 9.33 12.25 5.78
C GLU A 242 8.70 13.66 5.87
N ASP A 243 9.41 14.59 6.51
CA ASP A 243 8.89 15.93 6.78
C ASP A 243 8.43 16.62 5.49
N PRO A 244 7.24 17.27 5.45
CA PRO A 244 6.40 17.67 6.58
C PRO A 244 4.99 17.05 6.52
N SER A 245 4.85 15.72 6.72
CA SER A 245 3.52 15.10 6.73
C SER A 245 3.36 13.95 7.73
N MET A 246 2.11 13.72 8.14
CA MET A 246 1.68 12.56 8.93
C MET A 246 0.73 11.71 8.09
N GLN A 247 1.08 10.45 7.87
CA GLN A 247 0.21 9.48 7.22
C GLN A 247 -0.61 8.77 8.29
N CYS A 248 -1.93 8.75 8.14
CA CYS A 248 -2.83 8.00 9.01
C CYS A 248 -3.69 7.02 8.21
N GLU A 249 -3.99 5.90 8.83
CA GLU A 249 -4.74 4.79 8.24
C GLU A 249 -5.83 4.29 9.18
N VAL A 250 -7.06 4.17 8.67
CA VAL A 250 -8.22 3.60 9.36
C VAL A 250 -8.42 2.19 8.82
N VAL A 251 -8.53 1.21 9.72
CA VAL A 251 -8.70 -0.21 9.35
C VAL A 251 -9.81 -0.41 8.31
N SER A 252 -9.61 -1.35 7.38
CA SER A 252 -10.60 -1.71 6.37
C SER A 252 -11.23 -3.08 6.63
N ALA A 253 -12.42 -3.30 6.10
CA ALA A 253 -13.02 -4.63 6.05
C ALA A 253 -12.32 -5.57 5.05
N ASP A 254 -11.42 -5.05 4.20
CA ASP A 254 -10.66 -5.90 3.27
C ASP A 254 -9.44 -6.54 3.93
N ILE A 255 -8.88 -5.91 4.97
CA ILE A 255 -7.81 -6.50 5.79
C ILE A 255 -8.37 -7.30 6.98
N MET A 256 -9.53 -6.90 7.50
CA MET A 256 -10.23 -7.63 8.56
C MET A 256 -11.68 -7.91 8.15
N PRO A 257 -11.94 -9.00 7.39
CA PRO A 257 -13.25 -9.33 6.83
C PRO A 257 -14.41 -9.32 7.83
N ARG A 258 -14.15 -9.76 9.07
CA ARG A 258 -15.15 -9.74 10.16
C ARG A 258 -15.72 -8.35 10.47
N LEU A 259 -15.01 -7.26 10.15
CA LEU A 259 -15.49 -5.90 10.39
C LEU A 259 -16.53 -5.41 9.36
N LYS A 260 -16.75 -6.15 8.27
CA LYS A 260 -17.65 -5.79 7.14
C LYS A 260 -19.07 -5.36 7.54
N PRO A 261 -19.73 -5.91 8.58
CA PRO A 261 -21.04 -5.42 9.03
C PRO A 261 -21.03 -3.95 9.47
N VAL A 262 -19.88 -3.45 9.94
CA VAL A 262 -19.70 -2.08 10.45
C VAL A 262 -19.01 -1.21 9.40
N LEU A 263 -17.84 -1.66 8.91
CA LEU A 263 -17.04 -1.00 7.87
C LEU A 263 -17.55 -1.35 6.47
N ASN A 264 -18.83 -1.05 6.23
CA ASN A 264 -19.48 -1.23 4.94
C ASN A 264 -19.32 0.01 4.05
N ALA A 265 -19.84 -0.06 2.82
CA ALA A 265 -19.76 1.05 1.85
C ALA A 265 -20.33 2.39 2.37
N ALA A 266 -21.28 2.38 3.32
CA ALA A 266 -21.77 3.62 3.92
C ALA A 266 -20.78 4.23 4.90
N ALA A 267 -20.03 3.40 5.65
CA ALA A 267 -18.90 3.86 6.47
C ALA A 267 -17.76 4.38 5.59
N GLY A 268 -17.42 3.66 4.51
CA GLY A 268 -16.43 4.11 3.53
C GLY A 268 -16.71 5.51 2.99
N ARG A 269 -17.94 5.77 2.52
CA ARG A 269 -18.35 7.13 2.06
C ARG A 269 -18.27 8.21 3.13
N ARG A 270 -18.34 7.87 4.42
CA ARG A 270 -18.15 8.85 5.51
C ARG A 270 -16.67 9.14 5.73
N LEU A 271 -15.81 8.13 5.66
CA LEU A 271 -14.35 8.29 5.71
C LEU A 271 -13.83 9.10 4.52
N GLU A 272 -14.35 8.85 3.31
CA GLU A 272 -14.03 9.65 2.11
C GLU A 272 -14.33 11.13 2.28
N LYS A 273 -15.46 11.48 2.92
CA LYS A 273 -15.82 12.88 3.21
C LYS A 273 -14.86 13.56 4.18
N LEU A 274 -14.14 12.79 5.00
CA LEU A 274 -13.09 13.27 5.89
C LEU A 274 -11.73 13.39 5.18
N GLY A 275 -11.63 12.92 3.93
CA GLY A 275 -10.42 12.97 3.10
C GLY A 275 -9.69 11.62 2.98
N PHE A 276 -10.19 10.56 3.62
CA PHE A 276 -9.54 9.25 3.56
C PHE A 276 -9.81 8.59 2.21
N LEU A 277 -8.75 8.20 1.54
CA LEU A 277 -8.81 7.41 0.31
C LEU A 277 -9.19 5.98 0.65
N GLU A 278 -10.02 5.35 -0.18
CA GLU A 278 -10.35 3.93 -0.06
C GLU A 278 -9.08 3.03 -0.09
N PRO A 279 -9.16 1.80 0.47
CA PRO A 279 -8.14 0.78 0.27
C PRO A 279 -7.74 0.66 -1.20
N GLY A 280 -6.44 0.50 -1.45
CA GLY A 280 -5.83 0.51 -2.77
C GLY A 280 -4.43 1.14 -2.74
N TYR A 281 -4.31 2.36 -2.23
CA TYR A 281 -2.98 2.94 -1.96
C TYR A 281 -2.37 2.34 -0.68
N SER A 282 -3.20 2.06 0.32
CA SER A 282 -2.93 1.23 1.49
C SER A 282 -3.89 0.03 1.52
N LEU A 283 -3.64 -0.98 2.34
CA LEU A 283 -4.65 -2.00 2.68
C LEU A 283 -5.81 -1.39 3.50
N ASN A 284 -5.59 -0.21 4.07
CA ASN A 284 -6.51 0.55 4.90
C ASN A 284 -7.02 1.80 4.17
N TYR A 285 -8.04 2.44 4.75
CA TYR A 285 -8.39 3.80 4.35
C TYR A 285 -7.27 4.74 4.76
N ALA A 286 -6.68 5.51 3.85
CA ALA A 286 -5.46 6.27 4.13
C ALA A 286 -5.62 7.76 3.83
N GLN A 287 -4.97 8.59 4.64
CA GLN A 287 -4.89 10.04 4.45
C GLN A 287 -3.52 10.57 4.87
N ASN A 288 -2.97 11.48 4.05
CA ASN A 288 -1.77 12.23 4.39
C ASN A 288 -2.17 13.62 4.86
N PHE A 289 -1.75 13.97 6.07
CA PHE A 289 -1.98 15.28 6.67
C PHE A 289 -0.71 16.13 6.60
N PRO A 290 -0.79 17.37 6.11
CA PRO A 290 0.35 18.28 6.15
C PRO A 290 0.65 18.70 7.60
N LEU A 291 1.93 18.76 7.95
CA LEU A 291 2.45 19.24 9.24
C LEU A 291 3.31 20.48 9.01
N ARG A 292 2.69 21.64 8.82
CA ARG A 292 3.44 22.85 8.50
C ARG A 292 4.05 23.45 9.76
N ASN A 293 5.34 23.79 9.71
CA ASN A 293 6.05 24.36 10.85
C ASN A 293 5.42 25.67 11.38
N ASP A 294 4.87 26.51 10.49
CA ASP A 294 4.22 27.78 10.84
C ASP A 294 2.76 27.63 11.30
N ALA A 295 2.18 26.44 11.15
CA ALA A 295 0.80 26.15 11.52
C ALA A 295 0.65 24.86 12.35
N ARG A 296 1.73 24.35 12.96
CA ARG A 296 1.80 23.04 13.61
C ARG A 296 0.64 22.81 14.58
N ASP A 297 0.40 23.72 15.51
CA ASP A 297 -0.65 23.55 16.53
C ASP A 297 -2.06 23.48 15.91
N LYS A 298 -2.28 24.24 14.83
CA LYS A 298 -3.53 24.19 14.06
C LYS A 298 -3.65 22.87 13.30
N ASP A 299 -2.56 22.40 12.70
CA ASP A 299 -2.52 21.17 11.91
C ASP A 299 -2.71 19.94 12.83
N VAL A 300 -1.98 19.85 13.94
CA VAL A 300 -2.15 18.80 14.98
C VAL A 300 -3.58 18.73 15.50
N LYS A 301 -4.18 19.90 15.81
CA LYS A 301 -5.57 19.95 16.24
C LYS A 301 -6.53 19.44 15.17
N ALA A 302 -6.37 19.89 13.92
CA ALA A 302 -7.22 19.47 12.81
C ALA A 302 -7.07 17.96 12.52
N ILE A 303 -5.86 17.41 12.64
CA ILE A 303 -5.61 15.96 12.54
C ILE A 303 -6.39 15.25 13.63
N ALA A 304 -6.20 15.61 14.90
CA ALA A 304 -6.86 14.96 16.03
C ALA A 304 -8.40 15.00 15.91
N GLU A 305 -8.96 16.14 15.50
CA GLU A 305 -10.40 16.29 15.21
C GLU A 305 -10.85 15.34 14.10
N THR A 306 -10.07 15.24 13.02
CA THR A 306 -10.38 14.35 11.88
C THR A 306 -10.32 12.88 12.30
N LEU A 307 -9.32 12.46 13.09
CA LEU A 307 -9.20 11.08 13.57
C LEU A 307 -10.34 10.70 14.52
N ALA A 308 -10.72 11.60 15.43
CA ALA A 308 -11.85 11.39 16.32
C ALA A 308 -13.17 11.25 15.53
N GLN A 309 -13.37 12.09 14.51
CA GLN A 309 -14.50 11.97 13.60
C GLN A 309 -14.46 10.69 12.77
N ALA A 310 -13.29 10.25 12.30
CA ALA A 310 -13.13 9.01 11.57
C ALA A 310 -13.50 7.80 12.42
N ALA A 311 -13.08 7.76 13.69
CA ALA A 311 -13.48 6.71 14.63
C ALA A 311 -15.01 6.69 14.85
N GLN A 312 -15.62 7.85 15.12
CA GLN A 312 -17.06 7.94 15.34
C GLN A 312 -17.88 7.56 14.10
N GLN A 313 -17.49 8.04 12.92
CA GLN A 313 -18.23 7.83 11.69
C GLN A 313 -17.95 6.46 11.05
N GLY A 314 -16.73 5.95 11.20
CA GLY A 314 -16.28 4.66 10.68
C GLY A 314 -16.74 3.51 11.55
N PHE A 315 -16.50 3.58 12.86
CA PHE A 315 -16.72 2.46 13.79
C PHE A 315 -18.10 2.48 14.44
N GLY A 316 -18.87 3.57 14.29
CA GLY A 316 -20.22 3.67 14.85
C GLY A 316 -20.20 3.55 16.38
N THR A 317 -21.02 2.67 16.96
CA THR A 317 -21.08 2.50 18.42
C THR A 317 -19.85 1.78 19.00
N TYR A 318 -18.99 1.19 18.18
CA TYR A 318 -17.76 0.54 18.67
C TYR A 318 -16.72 1.55 19.19
N VAL A 319 -16.88 2.84 18.88
CA VAL A 319 -16.09 3.92 19.50
C VAL A 319 -16.29 4.01 21.03
N PHE A 320 -17.34 3.39 21.57
CA PHE A 320 -17.60 3.34 23.02
C PHE A 320 -16.87 2.19 23.74
N LEU A 321 -16.12 1.36 23.02
CA LEU A 321 -15.15 0.47 23.65
C LEU A 321 -14.02 1.31 24.31
N PRO A 322 -13.28 0.73 25.27
CA PRO A 322 -12.08 1.36 25.79
C PRO A 322 -11.10 1.71 24.65
N LEU A 323 -10.63 2.95 24.63
CA LEU A 323 -9.57 3.37 23.71
C LEU A 323 -8.22 2.97 24.30
N GLU A 324 -7.50 2.11 23.60
CA GLU A 324 -6.11 1.77 23.88
C GLU A 324 -5.20 2.56 22.93
N VAL A 325 -4.07 3.06 23.46
CA VAL A 325 -3.10 3.83 22.67
C VAL A 325 -1.71 3.26 22.83
N GLU A 326 -1.16 2.79 21.72
CA GLU A 326 0.21 2.32 21.64
C GLU A 326 1.08 3.35 20.94
N ARG A 327 2.32 3.51 21.41
CA ARG A 327 3.33 4.41 20.84
C ARG A 327 4.60 3.63 20.56
N HIS A 328 5.08 3.71 19.33
CA HIS A 328 6.25 2.98 18.85
C HIS A 328 7.24 3.95 18.22
N THR A 329 8.54 3.73 18.47
CA THR A 329 9.63 4.37 17.72
C THR A 329 10.39 3.29 16.95
N SER A 330 10.66 3.54 15.68
CA SER A 330 11.44 2.61 14.84
C SER A 330 12.58 3.34 14.15
N LYS A 331 13.76 2.72 14.12
CA LYS A 331 14.89 3.22 13.33
C LYS A 331 14.67 2.82 11.86
N PRO A 332 15.03 3.67 10.89
CA PRO A 332 14.91 3.29 9.49
C PRO A 332 15.90 2.15 9.25
N THR A 333 15.40 1.06 8.68
CA THR A 333 16.24 -0.05 8.21
C THR A 333 17.25 0.50 7.20
N LYS A 334 18.54 0.29 7.49
CA LYS A 334 19.66 0.70 6.63
C LYS A 334 19.68 -0.06 5.30
#